data_AF-A0A2V8FZ01-F1
#
_entry.id   AF-A0A2V8FZ01-F1
#
_cell.length_a   1.000
_cell.length_b   1.000
_cell.length_c   1.000
_cell.angle_alpha   90.00
_cell.angle_beta   90.00
_cell.angle_gamma   90.00
#
_symmetry.space_group_name_H-M   'P 1'
#
loop_
_entity.id
_entity.type
_entity.pdbx_description
1 polymer ?
#
loop_
_entity_poly.entity_id
_entity_poly.type
_entity_poly.pdbx_seq_one_letter_code
_entity_poly.pdbx_strand_id
1 'polypeptide(L)' 'MSMRRFSRLTNAFSKKVEMLVASIALHYAYYNFAKIHRTLRVTPAMAVGVADRLWSLGDLLGLLDTPEAQHG' A
#
# COMPACT_ATOMS: atom_id res chain seq x y z
N MET A 1 -12.10 5.65 -7.31
CA MET A 1 -10.85 4.99 -7.73
C MET A 1 -9.67 5.80 -7.22
N SER A 2 -8.99 5.34 -6.17
CA SER A 2 -7.81 6.02 -5.61
C SER A 2 -6.56 5.84 -6.50
N MET A 3 -6.51 4.77 -7.32
CA MET A 3 -5.41 4.50 -8.23
C MET A 3 -5.74 4.97 -9.65
N ARG A 4 -5.06 6.03 -10.11
CA ARG A 4 -5.19 6.53 -11.50
C ARG A 4 -4.19 5.90 -12.47
N ARG A 5 -3.18 5.18 -12.00
CA ARG A 5 -2.12 4.60 -12.86
C ARG A 5 -2.60 3.62 -13.94
N PHE A 6 -3.77 3.01 -13.76
CA PHE A 6 -4.39 2.10 -14.73
C PHE A 6 -5.49 2.76 -15.57
N SER A 7 -5.64 4.09 -15.48
CA SER A 7 -6.58 4.83 -16.31
C SER A 7 -5.90 5.34 -17.58
N ARG A 8 -6.67 5.46 -18.67
CA ARG A 8 -6.17 5.97 -19.95
C ARG A 8 -6.05 7.50 -19.90
N LEU A 9 -5.12 8.07 -20.67
CA LEU A 9 -4.92 9.53 -20.78
C LEU A 9 -4.68 10.21 -19.42
N THR A 10 -3.82 9.62 -18.59
CA THR A 10 -3.48 10.14 -17.26
C THR A 10 -2.00 10.48 -17.16
N ASN A 11 -1.67 11.54 -16.43
CA ASN A 11 -0.28 11.90 -16.11
C ASN A 11 0.30 11.07 -14.96
N ALA A 12 -0.51 10.21 -14.33
CA ALA A 12 -0.08 9.36 -13.23
C ALA A 12 0.65 8.08 -13.72
N PHE A 13 1.66 8.22 -14.58
CA PHE A 13 2.45 7.10 -15.09
C PHE A 13 3.95 7.32 -14.85
N SER A 14 4.71 6.23 -14.81
CA SER A 14 6.18 6.25 -14.81
C SER A 14 6.68 5.26 -15.86
N LYS A 15 7.81 5.57 -16.49
CA LYS A 15 8.46 4.67 -17.46
C LYS A 15 9.27 3.55 -16.79
N LYS A 16 9.63 3.72 -15.51
CA LYS A 16 10.39 2.75 -14.72
C LYS A 16 9.45 1.69 -14.13
N VAL A 17 9.71 0.42 -14.41
CA VAL A 17 8.87 -0.70 -13.94
C VAL A 17 8.85 -0.80 -12.42
N GLU A 18 9.97 -0.48 -11.78
CA GLU A 18 10.15 -0.48 -10.33
C GLU A 18 9.16 0.48 -9.65
N MET A 19 8.87 1.61 -10.29
CA MET A 19 7.90 2.58 -9.78
C MET A 19 6.47 2.07 -9.89
N LEU A 20 6.16 1.26 -10.91
CA LEU A 20 4.86 0.59 -11.02
C LEU A 20 4.72 -0.46 -9.90
N VAL A 21 5.73 -1.30 -9.71
CA VAL A 21 5.78 -2.31 -8.64
C VAL A 21 5.59 -1.65 -7.27
N ALA A 22 6.34 -0.60 -6.96
CA ALA A 22 6.21 0.12 -5.70
C ALA A 22 4.81 0.70 -5.49
N SER A 23 4.20 1.28 -6.53
CA SER A 23 2.84 1.82 -6.44
C SER A 23 1.78 0.75 -6.23
N ILE A 24 1.94 -0.42 -6.85
CA ILE A 24 1.04 -1.57 -6.67
C ILE A 24 1.19 -2.08 -5.23
N ALA A 25 2.42 -2.30 -4.78
CA ALA A 25 2.72 -2.77 -3.43
C ALA A 25 2.09 -1.86 -2.36
N LEU A 26 2.31 -0.55 -2.46
CA LEU A 26 1.72 0.43 -1.54
C LEU A 26 0.18 0.40 -1.56
N HIS A 27 -0.43 0.28 -2.74
CA HIS A 27 -1.89 0.26 -2.87
C HIS A 27 -2.50 -0.97 -2.20
N TYR A 28 -1.97 -2.16 -2.50
CA TYR A 28 -2.50 -3.41 -1.96
C TYR A 28 -2.17 -3.59 -0.49
N ALA A 29 -0.99 -3.16 -0.03
CA ALA A 29 -0.65 -3.18 1.39
C ALA A 29 -1.62 -2.30 2.20
N TYR A 30 -1.84 -1.05 1.78
CA TYR A 30 -2.80 -0.17 2.45
C TYR A 30 -4.23 -0.73 2.40
N TYR A 31 -4.68 -1.21 1.24
CA TYR A 31 -6.04 -1.72 1.07
C TYR A 31 -6.31 -2.97 1.90
N ASN A 32 -5.36 -3.91 1.95
CA ASN A 32 -5.54 -5.18 2.63
C ASN A 32 -5.35 -5.10 4.15
N PHE A 33 -4.44 -4.25 4.64
CA PHE A 33 -4.04 -4.24 6.05
C PHE A 33 -4.55 -3.03 6.84
N ALA A 34 -4.71 -1.86 6.22
CA ALA A 34 -5.00 -0.61 6.92
C ALA A 34 -6.39 -0.03 6.62
N LYS A 35 -7.02 -0.42 5.51
CA LYS A 35 -8.33 0.11 5.11
C LYS A 35 -9.45 -0.85 5.49
N ILE A 36 -10.37 -0.38 6.34
CA ILE A 36 -11.62 -1.11 6.62
C ILE A 36 -12.47 -1.17 5.34
N HIS A 37 -12.82 -2.38 4.92
CA HIS A 37 -13.67 -2.58 3.76
C HIS A 37 -15.13 -2.30 4.12
N ARG A 38 -15.84 -1.54 3.29
CA ARG A 38 -17.20 -1.04 3.58
C ARG A 38 -18.18 -2.17 3.92
N THR A 39 -18.14 -3.27 3.16
CA THR A 39 -19.07 -4.40 3.32
C THR A 39 -18.59 -5.41 4.38
N LEU A 40 -17.28 -5.68 4.45
CA LEU A 40 -16.74 -6.66 5.39
C LEU A 40 -16.69 -6.12 6.83
N ARG A 41 -16.70 -4.79 6.99
CA ARG A 41 -16.53 -4.08 8.27
C ARG A 41 -15.19 -4.33 8.98
N VAL A 42 -14.33 -5.15 8.39
CA VAL A 42 -12.92 -5.39 8.76
C VAL A 42 -12.03 -5.20 7.52
N THR A 43 -10.72 -5.33 7.68
CA THR A 43 -9.80 -5.32 6.53
C THR A 43 -9.85 -6.65 5.78
N PRO A 44 -9.54 -6.68 4.48
CA PRO A 44 -9.46 -7.93 3.72
C PRO A 44 -8.51 -8.95 4.34
N ALA A 45 -7.34 -8.53 4.85
CA ALA A 45 -6.38 -9.43 5.51
C ALA A 45 -6.94 -10.05 6.79
N MET A 46 -7.73 -9.28 7.56
CA MET A 46 -8.42 -9.80 8.75
C MET A 46 -9.52 -10.79 8.39
N ALA A 47 -10.29 -10.52 7.33
CA ALA A 47 -11.39 -11.40 6.92
C ALA A 47 -10.91 -12.81 6.53
N VAL A 48 -9.67 -12.95 6.07
CA VAL A 48 -9.06 -14.25 5.70
C VAL A 48 -8.05 -14.77 6.74
N GLY A 49 -7.93 -14.12 7.90
CA GLY A 49 -7.05 -14.56 8.99
C GLY A 49 -5.55 -14.34 8.76
N VAL A 50 -5.15 -13.51 7.79
CA VAL A 50 -3.74 -13.15 7.55
C VAL A 50 -3.25 -12.10 8.56
N ALA A 51 -4.17 -11.28 9.09
CA ALA A 51 -3.90 -10.31 10.15
C ALA A 51 -4.95 -10.43 11.25
N ASP A 52 -4.54 -10.24 12.49
CA ASP A 52 -5.39 -10.29 13.69
C ASP A 52 -5.84 -8.91 14.17
N ARG A 53 -5.14 -7.85 13.74
CA ARG A 53 -5.41 -6.45 14.07
C ARG A 53 -5.42 -5.54 12.84
N LEU A 54 -6.01 -4.37 13.00
CA LEU A 54 -5.89 -3.27 12.04
C LEU A 54 -4.46 -2.73 12.04
N TRP A 55 -3.90 -2.50 10.84
CA TRP A 55 -2.61 -1.84 10.70
C TRP A 55 -2.76 -0.32 10.65
N SER A 56 -1.86 0.36 11.33
CA SER A 56 -1.65 1.80 11.23
C SER A 56 -0.74 2.13 10.04
N LEU A 57 -0.66 3.41 9.68
CA LEU A 57 0.35 3.85 8.70
C LEU A 57 1.77 3.61 9.19
N GLY A 58 2.00 3.72 10.50
CA GLY A 58 3.30 3.44 11.12
C GLY A 58 3.75 2.00 10.92
N ASP A 59 2.83 1.03 11.02
CA ASP A 59 3.12 -0.38 10.74
C ASP A 59 3.61 -0.60 9.31
N LEU A 60 3.01 0.09 8.33
CA LEU A 60 3.41 0.00 6.93
C LEU A 60 4.78 0.64 6.68
N LEU A 61 5.05 1.79 7.31
CA LEU A 61 6.33 2.48 7.18
C LEU A 61 7.47 1.72 7.88
N GLY A 62 7.16 1.01 8.96
CA GLY A 62 8.12 0.15 9.67
C GLY A 62 8.63 -1.04 8.84
N LEU A 63 8.01 -1.35 7.70
CA LEU A 63 8.51 -2.35 6.75
C LEU A 63 9.65 -1.85 5.87
N LEU A 64 9.89 -0.54 5.84
CA LEU A 64 10.98 0.03 5.06
C LEU A 64 12.29 -0.18 5.82
N ASP A 65 13.28 -0.78 5.16
CA ASP A 65 14.66 -0.71 5.64
C ASP A 65 15.07 0.75 5.62
N THR A 66 15.09 1.41 6.78
CA THR A 66 15.72 2.73 6.90
C THR A 66 17.19 2.54 6.55
N PRO A 67 17.72 3.12 5.45
CA PRO A 67 19.14 3.28 5.38
C PRO A 67 19.51 4.20 6.55
N GLU A 68 20.50 3.78 7.36
CA GLU A 68 21.11 4.65 8.36
C GLU A 68 21.36 6.02 7.73
N ALA A 69 21.07 7.08 8.49
CA ALA A 69 21.27 8.46 8.09
C ALA A 69 22.74 8.72 7.73
N GLN A 70 23.15 8.37 6.51
CA GLN A 70 24.42 8.73 5.92
C GLN A 70 24.18 9.91 5.00
N HIS A 71 24.09 11.09 5.60
CA HIS A 71 24.45 12.36 4.96
C HIS A 71 25.23 13.16 6.00
N GLY A 72 26.55 12.93 6.02
CA GLY A 72 27.53 13.93 6.45
C GLY A 72 27.91 14.82 5.28
#